data_AF-A0A1D1WBT3-F1
#
_entry.id   AF-A0A1D1WBT3-F1
#
_cell.length_a   1.000
_cell.length_b   1.000
_cell.length_c   1.000
_cell.angle_alpha   90.00
_cell.angle_beta   90.00
_cell.angle_gamma   90.00
#
_symmetry.space_group_name_H-M   'P 1'
#
loop_
_entity.id
_entity.type
_entity.pdbx_description
1 polymer ?
#
loop_
_entity_poly.entity_id
_entity_poly.type
_entity_poly.pdbx_seq_one_letter_code
_entity_poly.pdbx_strand_id
1 'polypeptide(L)'
;MSVQTESSDAAMRGANVGGQVAPGYGQTEYGRMVDRPGPGRPLVMPYTYASRVFQFPFKLNWQRNWLFRYYIIGFFAGLPFIYKIHKMANSPENVENWKAIRQKWRDEAMGKVHH
;
A
#
# COMPACT_ATOMS: atom_id res chain seq x y z
N MET A 1 -37.86 29.50 -45.54
CA MET A 1 -37.21 29.96 -44.30
C MET A 1 -37.89 29.23 -43.15
N SER A 2 -37.43 28.03 -42.77
CA SER A 2 -36.44 27.81 -41.68
C SER A 2 -36.90 28.55 -40.42
N VAL A 3 -37.37 27.91 -39.36
CA VAL A 3 -36.55 27.12 -38.44
C VAL A 3 -37.49 26.18 -37.67
N GLN A 4 -37.44 24.88 -37.96
CA GLN A 4 -38.15 23.84 -37.18
C GLN A 4 -37.36 22.52 -37.24
N THR A 5 -36.04 22.62 -37.05
CA THR A 5 -35.11 21.48 -37.17
C THR A 5 -34.09 21.38 -36.03
N GLU A 6 -34.14 22.24 -35.00
CA GLU A 6 -33.12 22.24 -33.93
C GLU A 6 -33.56 21.54 -32.63
N SER A 7 -34.88 21.32 -32.42
CA SER A 7 -35.37 20.71 -31.16
C SER A 7 -35.29 19.18 -31.13
N SER A 8 -35.21 18.51 -32.28
CA SER A 8 -35.21 17.05 -32.39
C SER A 8 -33.80 16.44 -32.39
N ASP A 9 -32.77 17.22 -32.77
CA ASP A 9 -31.37 16.77 -32.87
C ASP A 9 -30.63 16.84 -31.53
N ALA A 10 -31.09 17.67 -30.59
CA ALA A 10 -30.54 17.77 -29.24
C ALA A 10 -30.95 16.59 -28.33
N ALA A 11 -32.07 15.92 -28.64
CA ALA A 11 -32.58 14.80 -27.85
C ALA A 11 -31.85 13.46 -28.13
N MET A 12 -31.10 13.38 -29.23
CA MET A 12 -30.46 12.14 -29.70
C MET A 12 -28.94 12.06 -29.43
N ARG A 13 -28.34 13.06 -28.78
CA ARG A 13 -26.90 13.06 -28.41
C ARG A 13 -26.60 12.63 -26.97
N GLY A 14 -27.46 11.80 -26.38
CA GLY A 14 -27.26 11.25 -25.03
C GLY A 14 -27.47 9.74 -24.92
N ALA A 15 -27.66 9.04 -26.03
CA ALA A 15 -27.90 7.59 -26.03
C ALA A 15 -26.58 6.82 -26.10
N ASN A 16 -26.32 6.01 -25.07
CA ASN A 16 -25.22 5.04 -24.88
C ASN A 16 -23.85 5.63 -24.52
N VAL A 17 -23.41 5.45 -23.26
CA VAL A 17 -22.43 4.41 -22.86
C VAL A 17 -22.47 4.27 -21.33
N GLY A 18 -22.82 3.09 -20.81
CA GLY A 18 -22.63 2.73 -19.39
C GLY A 18 -23.85 2.05 -18.78
N GLY A 19 -23.72 0.77 -18.44
CA GLY A 19 -24.80 -0.11 -17.99
C GLY A 19 -25.69 0.47 -16.88
N GLN A 20 -26.98 0.17 -16.99
CA GLN A 20 -27.97 0.41 -15.96
C GLN A 20 -27.52 -0.30 -14.67
N VAL A 21 -26.98 0.47 -13.72
CA VAL A 21 -26.80 0.02 -12.35
C VAL A 21 -28.17 -0.02 -11.67
N ALA A 22 -28.46 -1.14 -11.00
CA ALA A 22 -29.75 -1.43 -10.37
C ALA A 22 -30.25 -0.25 -9.51
N PRO A 23 -31.56 0.06 -9.56
CA PRO A 23 -32.14 1.19 -8.84
C PRO A 23 -31.98 0.96 -7.32
N GLY A 24 -31.03 1.67 -6.71
CA GLY A 24 -30.73 1.55 -5.29
C GLY A 24 -29.31 1.97 -4.92
N TYR A 25 -28.34 1.79 -5.83
CA TYR A 25 -26.93 2.09 -5.52
C TYR A 25 -26.50 3.51 -5.94
N GLY A 26 -27.16 4.13 -6.92
CA GLY A 26 -26.82 5.46 -7.45
C GLY A 26 -27.27 6.67 -6.61
N GLN A 27 -28.01 6.47 -5.52
CA GLN A 27 -28.48 7.55 -4.62
C GLN A 27 -27.64 7.68 -3.35
N THR A 28 -26.81 6.69 -3.04
CA THR A 28 -25.85 6.79 -1.93
C THR A 28 -24.66 7.64 -2.37
N GLU A 29 -24.07 8.43 -1.45
CA GLU A 29 -22.90 9.26 -1.73
C GLU A 29 -21.75 8.45 -2.37
N TYR A 30 -21.65 7.17 -2.01
CA TYR A 30 -20.72 6.18 -2.57
C TYR A 30 -20.97 5.84 -4.04
N GLY A 31 -22.23 5.74 -4.49
CA GLY A 31 -22.60 5.41 -5.88
C GLY A 31 -22.11 6.46 -6.89
N ARG A 32 -22.28 7.74 -6.55
CA ARG A 32 -21.83 8.88 -7.37
C ARG A 32 -20.31 8.90 -7.60
N MET A 33 -19.52 8.35 -6.66
CA MET A 33 -18.06 8.24 -6.79
C MET A 33 -17.65 7.12 -7.75
N VAL A 34 -18.41 6.02 -7.81
CA VAL A 34 -18.18 4.87 -8.72
C VAL A 34 -18.61 5.15 -10.14
N ASP A 35 -19.40 6.20 -10.39
CA ASP A 35 -19.94 6.48 -11.72
C ASP A 35 -19.03 7.37 -12.59
N ARG A 36 -18.16 8.21 -12.02
CA ARG A 36 -17.28 9.18 -12.75
C ARG A 36 -16.21 8.55 -13.68
N PRO A 37 -16.41 8.43 -15.01
CA PRO A 37 -15.48 7.74 -15.91
C PRO A 37 -14.13 8.47 -16.02
N GLY A 38 -13.06 7.80 -15.57
CA GLY A 38 -11.69 8.25 -15.76
C GLY A 38 -10.65 7.46 -14.94
N PRO A 39 -9.39 7.38 -15.38
CA PRO A 39 -8.29 6.86 -14.57
C PRO A 39 -8.07 7.78 -13.35
N GLY A 40 -8.25 7.26 -12.14
CA GLY A 40 -8.15 8.04 -10.88
C GLY A 40 -9.36 8.00 -9.96
N ARG A 41 -10.36 7.16 -10.25
CA ARG A 41 -11.50 6.89 -9.34
C ARG A 41 -10.97 6.35 -7.99
N PRO A 42 -11.33 6.96 -6.85
CA PRO A 42 -11.07 6.36 -5.54
C PRO A 42 -11.76 5.00 -5.44
N LEU A 43 -11.05 3.98 -4.97
CA LEU A 43 -11.64 2.67 -4.72
C LEU A 43 -12.75 2.79 -3.65
N VAL A 44 -13.93 2.25 -3.95
CA VAL A 44 -15.16 2.40 -3.13
C VAL A 44 -14.98 1.85 -1.71
N MET A 45 -14.11 0.85 -1.54
CA MET A 45 -13.93 0.13 -0.27
C MET A 45 -12.51 0.37 0.31
N PRO A 46 -12.28 1.46 1.07
CA PRO A 46 -10.99 1.82 1.69
C PRO A 46 -10.63 0.95 2.93
N TYR A 47 -11.19 -0.25 3.05
CA TYR A 47 -11.00 -1.12 4.20
C TYR A 47 -9.97 -2.22 3.95
N THR A 48 -9.60 -2.44 2.69
CA THR A 48 -8.52 -3.37 2.34
C THR A 48 -7.19 -2.63 2.33
N TYR A 49 -6.12 -3.27 2.80
CA TYR A 49 -4.79 -2.65 2.80
C TYR A 49 -4.37 -2.17 1.40
N ALA A 50 -4.71 -2.93 0.35
CA ALA A 50 -4.44 -2.54 -1.03
C ALA A 50 -5.13 -1.21 -1.40
N SER A 51 -6.43 -1.06 -1.08
CA SER A 51 -7.17 0.17 -1.39
C SER A 51 -6.57 1.42 -0.73
N ARG A 52 -6.05 1.29 0.51
CA ARG A 52 -5.39 2.39 1.23
C ARG A 52 -4.07 2.79 0.60
N VAL A 53 -3.31 1.82 0.10
CA VAL A 53 -2.07 2.06 -0.64
C VAL A 53 -2.39 2.79 -1.94
N PHE A 54 -3.34 2.30 -2.75
CA PHE A 54 -3.70 2.95 -4.02
C PHE A 54 -4.27 4.36 -3.88
N GLN A 55 -4.98 4.63 -2.78
CA GLN A 55 -5.49 5.97 -2.48
C GLN A 55 -4.42 6.92 -1.93
N PHE A 56 -3.26 6.41 -1.50
CA PHE A 56 -2.22 7.26 -0.97
C PHE A 56 -1.64 8.15 -2.09
N PRO A 57 -1.56 9.48 -1.90
CA PRO A 57 -1.10 10.39 -2.94
C PRO A 57 0.44 10.32 -3.08
N PHE A 58 0.95 9.24 -3.68
CA PHE A 58 2.38 9.00 -3.85
C PHE A 58 3.08 10.10 -4.62
N LYS A 59 2.48 10.56 -5.73
CA LYS A 59 3.04 11.63 -6.57
C LYS A 59 3.23 12.92 -5.79
N LEU A 60 2.25 13.29 -4.95
CA LEU A 60 2.29 14.51 -4.15
C LEU A 60 3.34 14.43 -3.04
N ASN A 61 3.41 13.31 -2.34
CA ASN A 61 4.42 13.09 -1.30
C ASN A 61 5.82 13.03 -1.89
N TRP A 62 5.99 12.37 -3.03
CA TRP A 62 7.28 12.35 -3.72
C TRP A 62 7.69 13.73 -4.22
N GLN A 63 6.78 14.61 -4.66
CA GLN A 63 7.17 15.92 -5.19
C GLN A 63 7.38 16.99 -4.10
N ARG A 64 6.52 17.02 -3.08
CA ARG A 64 6.49 18.10 -2.07
C ARG A 64 7.15 17.73 -0.74
N ASN A 65 7.16 16.45 -0.37
CA ASN A 65 7.65 16.02 0.93
C ASN A 65 9.08 15.49 0.82
N TRP A 66 10.05 16.31 1.23
CA TRP A 66 11.47 15.92 1.23
C TRP A 66 11.72 14.73 2.16
N LEU A 67 11.07 14.69 3.32
CA LEU A 67 11.23 13.61 4.31
C LEU A 67 10.86 12.25 3.72
N PHE A 68 9.78 12.17 2.94
CA PHE A 68 9.35 10.92 2.31
C PHE A 68 10.40 10.35 1.35
N ARG A 69 11.09 11.22 0.60
CA ARG A 69 12.18 10.81 -0.31
C ARG A 69 13.35 10.22 0.47
N TYR A 70 13.85 10.95 1.47
CA TYR A 70 15.01 10.51 2.24
C TYR A 70 14.70 9.29 3.10
N TYR A 71 13.46 9.13 3.56
CA TYR A 71 13.05 7.93 4.28
C TYR A 71 13.18 6.68 3.40
N ILE A 72 12.67 6.75 2.16
CA ILE A 72 12.76 5.64 1.21
C ILE A 72 14.22 5.36 0.84
N ILE A 73 14.99 6.40 0.51
CA ILE A 73 16.42 6.26 0.18
C ILE A 73 17.19 5.68 1.38
N GLY A 74 16.96 6.19 2.58
CA GLY A 74 17.59 5.72 3.81
C GLY A 74 17.24 4.28 4.15
N PHE A 75 15.99 3.87 3.94
CA PHE A 75 15.58 2.47 4.11
C PHE A 75 16.31 1.55 3.13
N PHE A 76 16.34 1.90 1.85
CA PHE A 76 17.02 1.09 0.83
C PHE A 76 18.55 1.10 0.97
N ALA A 77 19.14 2.21 1.40
CA ALA A 77 20.57 2.30 1.69
C ALA A 77 20.93 1.59 3.01
N GLY A 78 20.03 1.58 4.00
CA GLY A 78 20.21 0.89 5.27
C GLY A 78 20.08 -0.63 5.17
N LEU A 79 19.23 -1.14 4.28
CA LEU A 79 19.05 -2.57 4.01
C LEU A 79 20.36 -3.35 3.75
N PRO A 80 21.23 -2.95 2.80
CA PRO A 80 22.50 -3.65 2.57
C PRO A 80 23.47 -3.49 3.75
N PHE A 81 23.40 -2.38 4.48
CA PHE A 81 24.21 -2.17 5.68
C PHE A 81 23.82 -3.14 6.80
N ILE A 82 22.52 -3.25 7.09
CA ILE A 82 21.98 -4.19 8.08
C ILE A 82 22.24 -5.63 7.64
N TYR A 83 22.11 -5.95 6.34
CA TYR A 83 22.40 -7.28 5.82
C TYR A 83 23.86 -7.70 6.06
N LYS A 84 24.82 -6.78 5.87
CA LYS A 84 26.23 -7.05 6.17
C LYS A 84 26.46 -7.32 7.65
N ILE A 85 25.87 -6.51 8.54
CA ILE A 85 25.95 -6.73 9.99
C ILE A 85 25.32 -8.07 10.37
N HIS A 86 24.16 -8.38 9.80
CA HIS A 86 23.46 -9.64 10.04
C HIS A 86 24.31 -10.85 9.65
N LYS A 87 25.00 -10.79 8.51
CA LYS A 87 25.90 -11.86 8.06
C LYS A 87 27.11 -12.03 8.99
N MET A 88 27.66 -10.94 9.49
CA MET A 88 28.78 -10.99 10.46
C MET A 88 28.33 -11.53 11.83
N ALA A 89 27.15 -11.12 12.30
CA ALA A 89 26.60 -11.59 13.57
C ALA A 89 26.26 -13.10 13.54
N ASN A 90 25.90 -13.63 12.37
CA ASN A 90 25.62 -15.06 12.17
C ASN A 90 26.82 -15.86 11.65
N SER A 91 28.05 -15.38 11.85
CA SER A 91 29.22 -16.19 11.56
C SER A 91 29.19 -17.50 12.37
N PRO A 92 29.65 -18.63 11.79
CA PRO A 92 29.55 -19.95 12.44
C PRO A 92 30.25 -19.96 13.80
N GLU A 93 31.38 -19.27 13.92
CA GLU A 93 32.13 -19.09 15.17
C GLU A 93 31.32 -18.36 16.25
N ASN A 94 30.63 -17.28 15.91
CA ASN A 94 29.80 -16.55 16.88
C ASN A 94 28.61 -17.42 17.32
N VAL A 95 28.00 -18.16 16.38
CA VAL A 95 26.88 -19.09 16.69
C VAL A 95 27.32 -20.21 17.63
N GLU A 96 28.53 -20.75 17.46
CA GLU A 96 29.10 -21.76 18.35
C GLU A 96 29.38 -21.22 19.74
N ASN A 97 29.97 -20.03 19.84
CA ASN A 97 30.19 -19.35 21.13
C ASN A 97 28.87 -19.09 21.87
N TRP A 98 27.83 -18.61 21.17
CA TRP A 98 26.50 -18.41 21.76
C TRP A 98 25.80 -19.72 22.12
N LYS A 99 26.11 -20.84 21.45
CA LYS A 99 25.62 -22.17 21.86
C LYS A 99 26.31 -22.64 23.14
N ALA A 100 27.62 -22.50 23.25
CA ALA A 100 28.39 -22.86 24.45
C ALA A 100 27.97 -22.03 25.67
N ILE A 101 27.80 -20.71 25.49
CA ILE A 101 27.30 -19.81 26.54
C ILE A 101 25.89 -20.24 26.98
N ARG A 102 24.97 -20.49 26.03
CA ARG A 102 23.61 -20.93 26.36
C ARG A 102 23.55 -22.30 27.01
N GLN A 103 24.46 -23.21 26.66
CA GLN A 103 24.59 -24.51 27.33
C GLN A 103 25.06 -24.31 28.78
N LYS A 104 26.09 -23.50 29.01
CA LYS A 104 26.55 -23.16 30.35
C LYS A 104 25.42 -22.56 31.21
N TRP A 105 24.66 -21.61 30.67
CA TRP A 105 23.55 -20.97 31.40
C TRP A 105 22.42 -21.97 31.70
N ARG A 106 22.17 -22.90 30.77
CA ARG A 106 21.19 -23.98 30.97
C ARG A 106 21.65 -24.95 32.06
N ASP A 107 22.93 -25.32 32.06
CA ASP A 107 23.48 -26.27 33.01
C ASP A 107 23.59 -25.66 34.42
N GLU A 108 23.91 -24.37 34.52
CA GLU A 108 23.83 -23.57 35.75
C GLU A 108 22.38 -23.48 36.26
N ALA A 109 21.41 -23.16 35.38
CA ALA A 109 19.99 -23.10 35.75
C ALA A 109 19.40 -24.46 36.16
N MET A 110 19.91 -25.56 35.61
CA MET A 110 19.55 -26.92 36.00
C MET A 110 20.35 -27.44 37.21
N GLY A 111 21.24 -26.62 37.80
CA GLY A 111 22.01 -26.97 38.99
C GLY A 111 23.01 -28.12 38.76
N LYS A 112 23.40 -28.39 37.51
CA LYS A 112 24.30 -29.51 37.16
C LYS A 112 25.78 -29.16 37.28
N VAL A 113 26.11 -27.86 37.39
CA VAL A 113 27.47 -27.36 37.56
C VAL A 113 27.53 -26.63 38.89
N HIS A 114 28.24 -27.22 39.86
CA HIS A 114 28.58 -26.55 41.11
C HIS A 114 29.79 -25.62 40.86
N HIS A 115 29.73 -24.39 41.39
CA HIS A 115 30.77 -23.38 41.26
C HIS A 115 32.13 -23.84 41.79
#